data_AF-F1Z560-F1
#
_entry.id   AF-F1Z560-F1
#
_cell.length_a   1.000
_cell.length_b   1.000
_cell.length_c   1.000
_cell.angle_alpha   90.00
_cell.angle_beta   90.00
_cell.angle_gamma   90.00
#
_symmetry.space_group_name_H-M   'P 1'
#
loop_
_entity.id
_entity.type
_entity.pdbx_description
1 polymer ?
#
loop_
_entity_poly.entity_id
_entity_poly.type
_entity_poly.pdbx_seq_one_letter_code
_entity_poly.pdbx_strand_id
1 'polypeptide(L)'
;MTTITVATNTQLASALKSAKSGDTILLKAGTYSSVSISNMNYGSGITIASADPTNKAVITKLTVSGDSGITFSNLNLNAVTTSSSFQVANSKNITFDHVTVTGAAGSTGYTQSPFFIRSSTNVTVTNSEFTHTRVGLTLLNNTNVTVSGNYFHDIRSDGIDSGGNSQIKVANNFFTDFHPASGDHPDAIQFWTTNTTTSAHDITVTGNVFYAGSGDPIQGVFISDQVGTLPYQNVTVTNNVVIGGLWNGILLSHVNGATVSGNVVGSLSTSANTTSWLTVINSTGVSADNNAATTLQMTNSTFTSYQNNKVIPISGDGGQSLVSQYSTLLGSDLPKSYITTSQFASLVADQAALHGTASGTNTTYATTPTLATSTGAAHETIFGTWSKDTFAFHASDLTGTSMSTPDVIVGFSHSQGDHLDLSAVDAISGTSTNEAFSYIGTAAFTHHAGELHYQVVNGSSYVSGDLNGDGVADFTIELLNVKSLVAADLVL
;
A
#
# COMPACT_ATOMS: atom_id res chain seq x y z
N MET A 1 11.43 6.84 44.30
CA MET A 1 10.78 7.49 43.16
C MET A 1 10.61 8.96 43.51
N THR A 2 11.39 9.79 42.85
CA THR A 2 11.46 11.23 43.04
C THR A 2 11.03 11.92 41.75
N THR A 3 10.32 13.04 41.87
CA THR A 3 10.05 13.93 40.74
C THR A 3 11.04 15.09 40.76
N ILE A 4 11.78 15.28 39.67
CA ILE A 4 12.79 16.33 39.51
C ILE A 4 12.32 17.26 38.40
N THR A 5 11.97 18.51 38.74
CA THR A 5 11.60 19.50 37.73
C THR A 5 12.83 20.28 37.26
N VAL A 6 13.03 20.37 35.95
CA VAL A 6 14.16 21.06 35.31
C VAL A 6 13.64 22.07 34.29
N ALA A 7 14.35 23.18 34.11
CA ALA A 7 13.99 24.26 33.18
C ALA A 7 15.12 24.59 32.18
N THR A 8 16.29 23.96 32.31
CA THR A 8 17.46 24.22 31.46
C THR A 8 18.21 22.93 31.13
N ASN A 9 19.01 22.95 30.06
CA ASN A 9 19.93 21.84 29.71
C ASN A 9 20.86 21.45 30.86
N THR A 10 21.42 22.43 31.59
CA THR A 10 22.32 22.16 32.72
C THR A 10 21.62 21.44 33.87
N GLN A 11 20.37 21.83 34.16
CA GLN A 11 19.55 21.15 35.16
C GLN A 11 19.17 19.75 34.71
N LEU A 12 18.77 19.56 33.45
CA LEU A 12 18.49 18.25 32.87
C LEU A 12 19.72 17.33 32.94
N ALA A 13 20.89 17.81 32.53
CA ALA A 13 22.14 17.04 32.60
C ALA A 13 22.51 16.64 34.04
N SER A 14 22.29 17.54 35.01
CA SER A 14 22.49 17.24 36.43
C SER A 14 21.49 16.19 36.93
N ALA A 15 20.21 16.33 36.56
CA ALA A 15 19.15 15.40 36.93
C ALA A 15 19.44 13.99 36.41
N LEU A 16 19.78 13.86 35.12
CA LEU A 16 20.13 12.58 34.47
C LEU A 16 21.26 11.85 35.20
N LYS A 17 22.32 12.56 35.61
CA LYS A 17 23.44 11.97 36.37
C LYS A 17 23.04 11.44 37.74
N SER A 18 22.03 12.03 38.36
CA SER A 18 21.59 11.72 39.72
C SER A 18 20.37 10.80 39.81
N ALA A 19 19.65 10.65 38.70
CA ALA A 19 18.38 9.94 38.65
C ALA A 19 18.57 8.45 38.94
N LYS A 20 17.62 7.89 39.69
CA LYS A 20 17.59 6.49 40.08
C LYS A 20 16.39 5.81 39.43
N SER A 21 16.43 4.48 39.42
CA SER A 21 15.31 3.62 38.99
C SER A 21 13.99 4.11 39.59
N GLY A 22 13.01 4.34 38.73
CA GLY A 22 11.68 4.85 39.06
C GLY A 22 11.55 6.37 39.11
N ASP A 23 12.62 7.16 39.00
CA ASP A 23 12.51 8.61 39.04
C ASP A 23 11.86 9.21 37.79
N THR A 24 11.25 10.38 37.94
CA THR A 24 10.65 11.16 36.84
C THR A 24 11.33 12.53 36.76
N ILE A 25 11.82 12.89 35.58
CA ILE A 25 12.38 14.21 35.27
C ILE A 25 11.34 14.97 34.44
N LEU A 26 10.77 16.04 35.01
CA LEU A 26 9.78 16.90 34.36
C LEU A 26 10.46 18.15 33.77
N LEU A 27 10.34 18.33 32.47
CA LEU A 27 10.89 19.45 31.72
C LEU A 27 9.85 20.56 31.67
N LYS A 28 10.15 21.74 32.22
CA LYS A 28 9.32 22.92 31.97
C LYS A 28 9.29 23.23 30.47
N ALA A 29 8.21 23.84 30.01
CA ALA A 29 8.11 24.31 28.63
C ALA A 29 9.34 25.17 28.26
N GLY A 30 9.90 24.92 27.08
CA GLY A 30 11.14 25.52 26.63
C GLY A 30 11.93 24.60 25.72
N THR A 31 13.03 25.11 25.17
CA THR A 31 13.91 24.37 24.26
C THR A 31 15.10 23.80 25.01
N TYR A 32 15.34 22.50 24.82
CA TYR A 32 16.48 21.75 25.32
C TYR A 32 17.34 21.32 24.14
N SER A 33 18.39 22.08 23.86
CA SER A 33 19.26 21.82 22.70
C SER A 33 20.29 20.74 22.98
N SER A 34 20.43 19.75 22.11
CA SER A 34 21.51 18.73 22.21
C SER A 34 21.53 17.97 23.54
N VAL A 35 20.44 17.28 23.84
CA VAL A 35 20.37 16.34 24.97
C VAL A 35 21.15 15.08 24.60
N SER A 36 22.18 14.76 25.38
CA SER A 36 22.98 13.55 25.19
C SER A 36 22.99 12.74 26.47
N ILE A 37 22.66 11.46 26.34
CA ILE A 37 22.73 10.44 27.38
C ILE A 37 23.66 9.36 26.83
N SER A 38 24.59 8.88 27.66
CA SER A 38 25.54 7.88 27.21
C SER A 38 25.99 6.97 28.33
N ASN A 39 25.98 5.67 28.06
CA ASN A 39 26.44 4.61 28.97
C ASN A 39 25.76 4.60 30.34
N MET A 40 24.49 5.03 30.41
CA MET A 40 23.70 5.06 31.64
C MET A 40 22.80 3.82 31.76
N ASN A 41 22.72 3.25 32.97
CA ASN A 41 21.79 2.18 33.28
C ASN A 41 20.87 2.59 34.42
N TYR A 42 19.59 2.80 34.10
CA TYR A 42 18.57 3.23 35.05
C TYR A 42 17.73 2.08 35.62
N GLY A 43 18.16 0.82 35.48
CA GLY A 43 17.50 -0.35 36.06
C GLY A 43 16.09 -0.57 35.49
N SER A 44 15.07 -0.52 36.35
CA SER A 44 13.65 -0.60 35.94
C SER A 44 13.17 0.63 35.15
N GLY A 45 14.00 1.67 35.10
CA GLY A 45 13.87 2.80 34.19
C GLY A 45 13.52 4.12 34.85
N ILE A 46 13.79 5.22 34.14
CA ILE A 46 13.35 6.58 34.48
C ILE A 46 12.36 7.09 33.43
N THR A 47 11.59 8.10 33.80
CA THR A 47 10.74 8.85 32.86
C THR A 47 11.27 10.27 32.68
N ILE A 48 11.34 10.73 31.43
CA ILE A 48 11.66 12.09 31.03
C ILE A 48 10.43 12.61 30.28
N ALA A 49 9.75 13.61 30.83
CA ALA A 49 8.50 14.09 30.26
C ALA A 49 8.34 15.60 30.39
N SER A 50 7.43 16.19 29.60
CA SER A 50 7.02 17.58 29.84
C SER A 50 6.31 17.72 31.18
N ALA A 51 6.61 18.79 31.90
CA ALA A 51 5.90 19.16 33.12
C ALA A 51 4.43 19.53 32.84
N ASP A 52 4.16 20.06 31.65
CA ASP A 52 2.83 20.36 31.14
C ASP A 52 2.67 19.69 29.76
N PRO A 53 1.83 18.65 29.62
CA PRO A 53 1.64 17.94 28.36
C PRO A 53 0.87 18.77 27.30
N THR A 54 0.19 19.85 27.71
CA THR A 54 -0.48 20.78 26.79
C THR A 54 0.45 21.87 26.26
N ASN A 55 1.61 22.04 26.90
CA ASN A 55 2.69 22.94 26.50
C ASN A 55 4.04 22.21 26.56
N LYS A 56 4.20 21.26 25.63
CA LYS A 56 5.32 20.31 25.64
C LYS A 56 6.68 21.01 25.54
N ALA A 57 7.65 20.51 26.30
CA ALA A 57 9.06 20.85 26.12
C ALA A 57 9.57 20.35 24.75
N VAL A 58 10.48 21.13 24.15
CA VAL A 58 11.05 20.86 22.83
C VAL A 58 12.48 20.39 22.97
N ILE A 59 12.82 19.22 22.43
CA ILE A 59 14.18 18.73 22.27
C ILE A 59 14.56 18.85 20.80
N THR A 60 15.63 19.59 20.51
CA THR A 60 16.04 19.83 19.10
C THR A 60 17.09 18.86 18.59
N LYS A 61 17.77 18.17 19.51
CA LYS A 61 18.67 17.06 19.22
C LYS A 61 18.73 16.14 20.43
N LEU A 62 18.61 14.84 20.20
CA LEU A 62 18.66 13.78 21.20
C LEU A 62 19.66 12.70 20.77
N THR A 63 20.55 12.33 21.66
CA THR A 63 21.44 11.18 21.48
C THR A 63 21.35 10.28 22.71
N VAL A 64 20.94 9.04 22.49
CA VAL A 64 20.88 7.96 23.48
C VAL A 64 21.82 6.86 22.99
N SER A 65 22.91 6.60 23.70
CA SER A 65 23.99 5.74 23.23
C SER A 65 24.54 4.85 24.33
N GLY A 66 24.36 3.53 24.20
CA GLY A 66 24.80 2.59 25.24
C GLY A 66 23.94 2.66 26.50
N ASP A 67 22.72 3.20 26.42
CA ASP A 67 21.88 3.47 27.58
C ASP A 67 20.82 2.37 27.79
N SER A 68 20.28 2.31 29.02
CA SER A 68 19.12 1.47 29.29
C SER A 68 18.13 2.00 30.32
N GLY A 69 16.84 1.75 30.08
CA GLY A 69 15.75 2.04 31.01
C GLY A 69 15.33 3.51 30.95
N ILE A 70 14.93 4.02 29.78
CA ILE A 70 14.52 5.42 29.63
C ILE A 70 13.20 5.47 28.90
N THR A 71 12.23 6.16 29.48
CA THR A 71 10.98 6.54 28.82
C THR A 71 10.99 8.03 28.53
N PHE A 72 10.81 8.41 27.27
CA PHE A 72 10.55 9.77 26.82
C PHE A 72 9.05 9.91 26.58
N SER A 73 8.39 10.83 27.28
CA SER A 73 6.93 10.95 27.19
C SER A 73 6.45 12.39 27.03
N ASN A 74 5.45 12.62 26.18
CA ASN A 74 4.82 13.93 26.00
C ASN A 74 5.83 15.04 25.62
N LEU A 75 6.70 14.79 24.64
CA LEU A 75 7.75 15.73 24.21
C LEU A 75 7.61 16.09 22.73
N ASN A 76 8.07 17.29 22.38
CA ASN A 76 8.26 17.68 20.98
C ASN A 76 9.72 17.44 20.58
N LEU A 77 9.95 16.64 19.56
CA LEU A 77 11.25 16.35 18.97
C LEU A 77 11.35 17.09 17.63
N ASN A 78 11.86 18.32 17.66
CA ASN A 78 11.88 19.22 16.49
C ASN A 78 13.28 19.28 15.88
N ALA A 79 13.49 18.63 14.74
CA ALA A 79 14.82 18.49 14.15
C ALA A 79 15.41 19.84 13.71
N VAL A 80 16.74 19.92 13.80
CA VAL A 80 17.52 21.01 13.18
C VAL A 80 18.04 20.54 11.81
N THR A 81 18.74 21.40 11.08
CA THR A 81 19.17 21.16 9.69
C THR A 81 20.09 19.94 9.47
N THR A 82 20.57 19.27 10.53
CA THR A 82 21.38 18.05 10.44
C THR A 82 20.49 16.81 10.36
N SER A 83 20.81 15.87 9.47
CA SER A 83 20.22 14.53 9.44
C SER A 83 20.43 13.79 10.77
N SER A 84 19.49 12.90 11.15
CA SER A 84 19.54 12.10 12.39
C SER A 84 19.61 12.95 13.67
N SER A 85 18.70 13.92 13.82
CA SER A 85 18.60 14.75 15.04
C SER A 85 18.25 13.95 16.30
N PHE A 86 17.60 12.80 16.18
CA PHE A 86 17.18 11.93 17.29
C PHE A 86 17.73 10.52 17.06
N GLN A 87 18.65 10.10 17.92
CA GLN A 87 19.38 8.85 17.76
C GLN A 87 19.27 7.99 19.00
N VAL A 88 18.96 6.72 18.79
CA VAL A 88 19.08 5.64 19.77
C VAL A 88 20.03 4.60 19.21
N ALA A 89 21.18 4.42 19.84
CA ALA A 89 22.22 3.52 19.37
C ALA A 89 22.69 2.60 20.49
N ASN A 90 22.90 1.31 20.21
CA ASN A 90 23.50 0.36 21.14
C ASN A 90 22.79 0.32 22.51
N SER A 91 21.49 0.58 22.54
CA SER A 91 20.73 0.84 23.77
C SER A 91 19.65 -0.22 23.97
N LYS A 92 19.07 -0.29 25.17
CA LYS A 92 17.99 -1.24 25.46
C LYS A 92 16.94 -0.73 26.42
N ASN A 93 15.71 -1.24 26.32
CA ASN A 93 14.60 -0.81 27.17
C ASN A 93 14.40 0.71 27.08
N ILE A 94 14.25 1.21 25.84
CA ILE A 94 14.00 2.62 25.56
C ILE A 94 12.57 2.76 25.05
N THR A 95 11.81 3.71 25.59
CA THR A 95 10.42 3.95 25.20
C THR A 95 10.26 5.40 24.79
N PHE A 96 9.54 5.62 23.69
CA PHE A 96 9.01 6.92 23.27
C PHE A 96 7.50 6.81 23.22
N ASP A 97 6.81 7.68 23.94
CA ASP A 97 5.36 7.62 24.09
C ASP A 97 4.74 9.03 24.05
N HIS A 98 3.73 9.26 23.21
CA HIS A 98 3.13 10.59 23.03
C HIS A 98 4.14 11.69 22.61
N VAL A 99 5.17 11.32 21.85
CA VAL A 99 6.11 12.30 21.28
C VAL A 99 5.62 12.78 19.92
N THR A 100 5.89 14.03 19.58
CA THR A 100 5.69 14.55 18.23
C THR A 100 7.05 14.77 17.60
N VAL A 101 7.33 14.12 16.48
CA VAL A 101 8.59 14.16 15.76
C VAL A 101 8.39 14.95 14.48
N THR A 102 9.14 16.04 14.32
CA THR A 102 9.05 16.87 13.13
C THR A 102 10.42 17.23 12.56
N GLY A 103 10.49 17.36 11.24
CA GLY A 103 11.68 17.89 10.56
C GLY A 103 11.89 19.38 10.82
N ALA A 104 12.99 19.93 10.28
CA ALA A 104 13.18 21.37 10.28
C ALA A 104 12.08 22.10 9.50
N ALA A 105 11.81 23.36 9.87
CA ALA A 105 10.76 24.16 9.24
C ALA A 105 10.94 24.31 7.71
N GLY A 106 9.82 24.36 7.00
CA GLY A 106 9.77 24.54 5.55
C GLY A 106 10.27 23.31 4.78
N SER A 107 10.67 23.52 3.52
CA SER A 107 11.09 22.42 2.62
C SER A 107 12.30 21.63 3.10
N THR A 108 13.05 22.15 4.07
CA THR A 108 14.24 21.49 4.64
C THR A 108 13.86 20.25 5.46
N GLY A 109 12.68 20.22 6.09
CA GLY A 109 12.21 19.03 6.82
C GLY A 109 12.09 17.80 5.92
N TYR A 110 11.53 17.99 4.71
CA TYR A 110 11.38 16.96 3.69
C TYR A 110 12.68 16.47 3.05
N THR A 111 13.85 16.90 3.54
CA THR A 111 15.15 16.30 3.14
C THR A 111 15.79 15.50 4.29
N GLN A 112 15.12 15.37 5.43
CA GLN A 112 15.70 14.80 6.65
C GLN A 112 15.06 13.47 7.05
N SER A 113 15.88 12.54 7.52
CA SER A 113 15.46 11.35 8.26
C SER A 113 15.89 11.53 9.72
N PRO A 114 15.12 12.26 10.55
CA PRO A 114 15.61 12.76 11.82
C PRO A 114 15.64 11.71 12.92
N PHE A 115 14.78 10.69 12.89
CA PHE A 115 14.69 9.70 13.96
C PHE A 115 15.26 8.35 13.53
N PHE A 116 16.36 7.95 14.16
CA PHE A 116 17.15 6.79 13.80
C PHE A 116 17.41 5.89 15.02
N ILE A 117 16.99 4.63 14.94
CA ILE A 117 17.21 3.61 15.99
C ILE A 117 18.10 2.50 15.41
N ARG A 118 19.23 2.23 16.04
CA ARG A 118 20.20 1.26 15.54
C ARG A 118 20.80 0.39 16.63
N SER A 119 21.06 -0.88 16.28
CA SER A 119 21.80 -1.83 17.12
C SER A 119 21.26 -1.91 18.55
N SER A 120 19.94 -1.78 18.69
CA SER A 120 19.27 -1.65 19.98
C SER A 120 18.26 -2.78 20.20
N THR A 121 17.89 -3.02 21.46
CA THR A 121 16.98 -4.11 21.83
C THR A 121 15.86 -3.65 22.75
N ASN A 122 14.64 -4.14 22.55
CA ASN A 122 13.49 -3.76 23.38
C ASN A 122 13.25 -2.24 23.35
N VAL A 123 12.97 -1.73 22.15
CA VAL A 123 12.66 -0.31 21.93
C VAL A 123 11.20 -0.17 21.53
N THR A 124 10.49 0.76 22.15
CA THR A 124 9.06 0.99 21.90
C THR A 124 8.85 2.44 21.44
N VAL A 125 8.07 2.62 20.38
CA VAL A 125 7.61 3.91 19.88
C VAL A 125 6.10 3.84 19.76
N THR A 126 5.39 4.49 20.68
CA THR A 126 3.93 4.38 20.79
C THR A 126 3.22 5.70 20.86
N ASN A 127 1.97 5.73 20.40
CA ASN A 127 1.07 6.87 20.55
C ASN A 127 1.68 8.19 20.06
N SER A 128 2.59 8.15 19.09
CA SER A 128 3.42 9.28 18.68
C SER A 128 3.09 9.74 17.27
N GLU A 129 3.50 10.96 16.96
CA GLU A 129 3.21 11.63 15.69
C GLU A 129 4.52 11.89 14.93
N PHE A 130 4.53 11.67 13.62
CA PHE A 130 5.66 11.87 12.74
C PHE A 130 5.22 12.69 11.53
N THR A 131 5.86 13.85 11.32
CA THR A 131 5.46 14.77 10.25
C THR A 131 6.58 15.65 9.72
N HIS A 132 6.45 16.14 8.49
CA HIS A 132 7.39 17.09 7.89
C HIS A 132 8.82 16.53 7.76
N THR A 133 8.94 15.25 7.39
CA THR A 133 10.24 14.58 7.21
C THR A 133 10.39 13.95 5.83
N ARG A 134 11.62 13.60 5.43
CA ARG A 134 11.84 12.67 4.32
C ARG A 134 11.46 11.25 4.72
N VAL A 135 11.97 10.77 5.84
CA VAL A 135 11.61 9.47 6.43
C VAL A 135 11.16 9.71 7.85
N GLY A 136 10.05 9.10 8.26
CA GLY A 136 9.51 9.21 9.62
C GLY A 136 10.44 8.56 10.65
N LEU A 137 10.62 7.25 10.54
CA LEU A 137 11.42 6.44 11.46
C LEU A 137 12.35 5.48 10.71
N THR A 138 13.64 5.53 11.00
CA THR A 138 14.62 4.58 10.45
C THR A 138 15.05 3.56 11.50
N LEU A 139 15.03 2.28 11.13
CA LEU A 139 15.42 1.14 11.98
C LEU A 139 16.57 0.37 11.34
N LEU A 140 17.69 0.20 12.04
CA LEU A 140 18.83 -0.58 11.54
C LEU A 140 19.39 -1.58 12.56
N ASN A 141 19.40 -2.87 12.23
CA ASN A 141 20.04 -3.93 13.03
C ASN A 141 19.53 -4.02 14.48
N ASN A 142 18.22 -3.89 14.69
CA ASN A 142 17.60 -3.97 16.01
C ASN A 142 16.96 -5.34 16.26
N THR A 143 16.63 -5.59 17.53
CA THR A 143 15.85 -6.76 17.94
C THR A 143 14.75 -6.35 18.91
N ASN A 144 13.54 -6.88 18.75
CA ASN A 144 12.42 -6.58 19.65
C ASN A 144 12.09 -5.08 19.65
N VAL A 145 11.59 -4.57 18.52
CA VAL A 145 11.11 -3.18 18.39
C VAL A 145 9.61 -3.18 18.17
N THR A 146 8.88 -2.36 18.93
CA THR A 146 7.44 -2.15 18.75
C THR A 146 7.19 -0.71 18.29
N VAL A 147 6.50 -0.56 17.16
CA VAL A 147 6.01 0.72 16.63
C VAL A 147 4.49 0.62 16.56
N SER A 148 3.77 1.24 17.49
CA SER A 148 2.32 1.04 17.57
C SER A 148 1.48 2.25 17.99
N GLY A 149 0.28 2.39 17.41
CA GLY A 149 -0.62 3.49 17.77
C GLY A 149 -0.15 4.86 17.28
N ASN A 150 0.77 4.91 16.31
CA ASN A 150 1.37 6.17 15.85
C ASN A 150 0.64 6.74 14.63
N TYR A 151 0.84 8.04 14.41
CA TYR A 151 0.29 8.80 13.30
C TYR A 151 1.44 9.36 12.43
N PHE A 152 1.51 8.93 11.18
CA PHE A 152 2.51 9.34 10.21
C PHE A 152 1.83 10.14 9.09
N HIS A 153 2.18 11.41 8.94
CA HIS A 153 1.56 12.26 7.91
C HIS A 153 2.45 13.39 7.44
N ASP A 154 2.22 13.90 6.23
CA ASP A 154 3.07 14.92 5.60
C ASP A 154 4.53 14.48 5.57
N ILE A 155 4.77 13.27 5.06
CA ILE A 155 6.09 12.67 4.90
C ILE A 155 6.39 12.55 3.41
N ARG A 156 7.63 12.84 3.01
CA ARG A 156 8.00 12.79 1.60
C ARG A 156 8.18 11.35 1.09
N SER A 157 8.99 10.53 1.74
CA SER A 157 9.37 9.19 1.22
C SER A 157 8.73 8.10 2.07
N ASP A 158 9.44 7.63 3.10
CA ASP A 158 9.06 6.42 3.84
C ASP A 158 8.50 6.75 5.22
N GLY A 159 7.42 6.10 5.62
CA GLY A 159 6.94 6.19 7.00
C GLY A 159 7.94 5.53 7.95
N ILE A 160 8.22 4.26 7.68
CA ILE A 160 9.21 3.43 8.38
C ILE A 160 10.15 2.79 7.35
N ASP A 161 11.45 3.05 7.51
CA ASP A 161 12.54 2.52 6.66
C ASP A 161 13.41 1.57 7.49
N SER A 162 13.49 0.28 7.11
CA SER A 162 13.99 -0.79 7.98
C SER A 162 14.95 -1.77 7.29
N GLY A 163 16.15 -1.93 7.87
CA GLY A 163 17.16 -2.90 7.42
C GLY A 163 17.74 -3.76 8.56
N GLY A 164 17.76 -5.09 8.38
CA GLY A 164 18.46 -6.01 9.28
C GLY A 164 17.83 -6.19 10.67
N ASN A 165 16.52 -5.92 10.81
CA ASN A 165 15.81 -5.96 12.08
C ASN A 165 15.04 -7.28 12.26
N SER A 166 15.10 -7.90 13.44
CA SER A 166 14.32 -9.10 13.80
C SER A 166 13.42 -8.86 15.00
N GLN A 167 12.36 -9.66 15.16
CA GLN A 167 11.36 -9.50 16.24
C GLN A 167 10.75 -8.09 16.22
N ILE A 168 10.18 -7.70 15.09
CA ILE A 168 9.64 -6.35 14.89
C ILE A 168 8.12 -6.42 14.88
N LYS A 169 7.47 -5.50 15.60
CA LYS A 169 6.03 -5.34 15.58
C LYS A 169 5.67 -3.92 15.14
N VAL A 170 5.01 -3.80 14.00
CA VAL A 170 4.41 -2.54 13.52
C VAL A 170 2.89 -2.70 13.54
N ALA A 171 2.21 -2.05 14.48
CA ALA A 171 0.79 -2.33 14.72
C ALA A 171 -0.08 -1.10 14.97
N ASN A 172 -1.27 -1.05 14.37
CA ASN A 172 -2.26 0.00 14.69
C ASN A 172 -1.75 1.43 14.46
N ASN A 173 -0.93 1.61 13.43
CA ASN A 173 -0.48 2.94 13.00
C ASN A 173 -1.36 3.44 11.85
N PHE A 174 -1.47 4.76 11.73
CA PHE A 174 -2.16 5.42 10.62
C PHE A 174 -1.18 6.24 9.79
N PHE A 175 -1.17 6.01 8.47
CA PHE A 175 -0.30 6.65 7.50
C PHE A 175 -1.15 7.40 6.46
N THR A 176 -0.90 8.69 6.26
CA THR A 176 -1.67 9.53 5.32
C THR A 176 -0.89 10.73 4.80
N ASP A 177 -1.35 11.36 3.73
CA ASP A 177 -0.87 12.66 3.27
C ASP A 177 0.64 12.70 2.98
N PHE A 178 1.13 11.74 2.19
CA PHE A 178 2.54 11.71 1.78
C PHE A 178 2.80 12.59 0.55
N HIS A 179 4.03 13.10 0.41
CA HIS A 179 4.43 14.04 -0.66
C HIS A 179 5.76 13.63 -1.33
N PRO A 180 5.81 12.46 -2.01
CA PRO A 180 6.99 11.98 -2.72
C PRO A 180 7.53 12.95 -3.75
N ALA A 181 8.85 13.09 -3.76
CA ALA A 181 9.55 13.74 -4.85
C ALA A 181 9.93 12.70 -5.92
N SER A 182 10.19 13.18 -7.14
CA SER A 182 10.68 12.34 -8.23
C SER A 182 11.89 11.50 -7.81
N GLY A 183 11.80 10.19 -8.02
CA GLY A 183 12.86 9.22 -7.68
C GLY A 183 12.81 8.69 -6.25
N ASP A 184 11.89 9.17 -5.41
CA ASP A 184 11.62 8.51 -4.14
C ASP A 184 10.96 7.14 -4.39
N HIS A 185 11.19 6.21 -3.46
CA HIS A 185 10.48 4.94 -3.37
C HIS A 185 9.59 5.02 -2.13
N PRO A 186 8.44 5.70 -2.20
CA PRO A 186 7.67 5.99 -1.00
C PRO A 186 6.91 4.75 -0.55
N ASP A 187 7.27 4.25 0.62
CA ASP A 187 6.64 3.11 1.29
C ASP A 187 6.19 3.55 2.69
N ALA A 188 4.95 3.26 3.07
CA ALA A 188 4.55 3.52 4.43
C ALA A 188 5.36 2.65 5.43
N ILE A 189 5.62 1.39 5.05
CA ILE A 189 6.49 0.46 5.78
C ILE A 189 7.39 -0.29 4.79
N GLN A 190 8.69 -0.05 4.85
CA GLN A 190 9.69 -0.73 4.03
C GLN A 190 10.63 -1.59 4.88
N PHE A 191 10.78 -2.86 4.51
CA PHE A 191 11.82 -3.77 4.97
C PHE A 191 12.64 -4.26 3.78
N TRP A 192 13.94 -3.98 3.81
CA TRP A 192 14.89 -4.40 2.79
C TRP A 192 16.08 -5.17 3.37
N THR A 193 16.78 -5.90 2.49
CA THR A 193 18.01 -6.64 2.81
C THR A 193 19.27 -6.04 2.21
N THR A 194 19.18 -5.02 1.34
CA THR A 194 20.34 -4.35 0.76
C THR A 194 21.29 -3.84 1.87
N ASN A 195 22.58 -4.21 1.85
CA ASN A 195 23.55 -3.90 2.91
C ASN A 195 23.30 -4.58 4.28
N THR A 196 22.45 -5.62 4.36
CA THR A 196 22.34 -6.49 5.54
C THR A 196 23.11 -7.79 5.31
N THR A 197 23.35 -8.56 6.38
CA THR A 197 24.20 -9.77 6.32
C THR A 197 23.50 -11.06 6.79
N THR A 198 22.29 -10.96 7.32
CA THR A 198 21.54 -12.10 7.88
C THR A 198 20.06 -11.96 7.57
N SER A 199 19.40 -13.10 7.35
CA SER A 199 17.93 -13.17 7.28
C SER A 199 17.28 -12.61 8.53
N ALA A 200 16.44 -11.61 8.35
CA ALA A 200 15.58 -11.10 9.41
C ALA A 200 14.44 -12.09 9.69
N HIS A 201 13.95 -12.12 10.92
CA HIS A 201 12.90 -13.06 11.33
C HIS A 201 11.91 -12.48 12.34
N ASP A 202 10.74 -13.10 12.44
CA ASP A 202 9.67 -12.76 13.39
C ASP A 202 9.20 -11.30 13.22
N ILE A 203 8.77 -10.95 12.01
CA ILE A 203 8.25 -9.61 11.70
C ILE A 203 6.72 -9.67 11.69
N THR A 204 6.08 -8.78 12.44
CA THR A 204 4.63 -8.63 12.48
C THR A 204 4.24 -7.23 12.04
N VAL A 205 3.45 -7.12 10.97
CA VAL A 205 2.83 -5.88 10.50
C VAL A 205 1.31 -6.08 10.56
N THR A 206 0.63 -5.47 11.53
CA THR A 206 -0.78 -5.80 11.78
C THR A 206 -1.68 -4.62 12.11
N GLY A 207 -2.89 -4.59 11.55
CA GLY A 207 -3.89 -3.58 11.88
C GLY A 207 -3.45 -2.16 11.55
N ASN A 208 -2.58 -1.95 10.55
CA ASN A 208 -2.19 -0.60 10.13
C ASN A 208 -3.15 -0.09 9.05
N VAL A 209 -3.43 1.21 9.06
CA VAL A 209 -4.27 1.86 8.06
C VAL A 209 -3.43 2.83 7.23
N PHE A 210 -3.54 2.72 5.91
CA PHE A 210 -2.88 3.56 4.92
C PHE A 210 -3.95 4.19 4.05
N TYR A 211 -3.93 5.51 3.97
CA TYR A 211 -4.86 6.25 3.13
C TYR A 211 -4.09 7.36 2.42
N ALA A 212 -4.21 7.50 1.10
CA ALA A 212 -3.50 8.57 0.38
C ALA A 212 -3.83 9.97 0.95
N GLY A 213 -5.08 10.18 1.39
CA GLY A 213 -5.51 11.47 1.90
C GLY A 213 -5.51 12.53 0.81
N SER A 214 -5.07 13.73 1.18
CA SER A 214 -4.77 14.85 0.28
C SER A 214 -3.37 14.79 -0.33
N GLY A 215 -2.55 13.81 0.07
CA GLY A 215 -1.22 13.56 -0.48
C GLY A 215 -1.25 12.67 -1.73
N ASP A 216 -0.06 12.40 -2.26
CA ASP A 216 0.12 11.49 -3.39
C ASP A 216 0.11 10.01 -2.95
N PRO A 217 -0.26 9.08 -3.86
CA PRO A 217 -0.24 7.66 -3.56
C PRO A 217 1.18 7.17 -3.25
N ILE A 218 1.27 6.28 -2.27
CA ILE A 218 2.50 5.59 -1.84
C ILE A 218 2.29 4.08 -1.81
N GLN A 219 3.36 3.31 -1.70
CA GLN A 219 3.26 1.88 -1.41
C GLN A 219 2.86 1.67 0.06
N GLY A 220 2.18 0.56 0.37
CA GLY A 220 1.74 0.26 1.73
C GLY A 220 2.83 -0.48 2.52
N VAL A 221 2.89 -1.80 2.37
CA VAL A 221 3.87 -2.66 3.04
C VAL A 221 4.78 -3.31 2.02
N PHE A 222 6.07 -3.03 2.09
CA PHE A 222 7.09 -3.65 1.23
C PHE A 222 8.07 -4.45 2.07
N ILE A 223 8.11 -5.77 1.87
CA ILE A 223 9.07 -6.67 2.51
C ILE A 223 9.71 -7.50 1.41
N SER A 224 10.97 -7.21 1.07
CA SER A 224 11.65 -7.91 -0.02
C SER A 224 13.09 -8.24 0.32
N ASP A 225 13.48 -9.49 0.10
CA ASP A 225 14.88 -9.84 -0.01
C ASP A 225 15.44 -9.35 -1.35
N GLN A 226 16.04 -8.17 -1.35
CA GLN A 226 16.68 -7.56 -2.51
C GLN A 226 18.07 -8.16 -2.79
N VAL A 227 18.71 -8.78 -1.79
CA VAL A 227 19.97 -9.50 -1.92
C VAL A 227 19.77 -10.87 -2.59
N GLY A 228 18.58 -11.47 -2.45
CA GLY A 228 18.18 -12.74 -3.07
C GLY A 228 18.73 -13.99 -2.38
N THR A 229 19.50 -13.84 -1.30
CA THR A 229 20.04 -14.95 -0.50
C THR A 229 19.75 -14.80 1.00
N LEU A 230 18.96 -13.81 1.39
CA LEU A 230 18.59 -13.48 2.76
C LEU A 230 17.05 -13.51 2.93
N PRO A 231 16.39 -14.67 2.72
CA PRO A 231 14.94 -14.76 2.85
C PRO A 231 14.49 -14.36 4.25
N TYR A 232 13.44 -13.56 4.35
CA TYR A 232 12.80 -13.26 5.64
C TYR A 232 12.18 -14.54 6.20
N GLN A 233 12.20 -14.72 7.53
CA GLN A 233 11.61 -15.88 8.19
C GLN A 233 10.44 -15.46 9.09
N ASN A 234 9.38 -16.26 9.14
CA ASN A 234 8.26 -16.05 10.08
C ASN A 234 7.68 -14.62 10.02
N VAL A 235 7.11 -14.25 8.87
CA VAL A 235 6.53 -12.91 8.67
C VAL A 235 5.01 -13.00 8.80
N THR A 236 4.41 -12.14 9.60
CA THR A 236 2.96 -12.00 9.76
C THR A 236 2.53 -10.64 9.25
N VAL A 237 1.71 -10.59 8.21
CA VAL A 237 1.10 -9.37 7.68
C VAL A 237 -0.41 -9.54 7.72
N THR A 238 -1.08 -8.95 8.70
CA THR A 238 -2.50 -9.23 8.94
C THR A 238 -3.34 -8.00 9.22
N ASN A 239 -4.60 -8.00 8.80
CA ASN A 239 -5.57 -6.98 9.16
C ASN A 239 -5.16 -5.55 8.75
N ASN A 240 -4.26 -5.38 7.79
CA ASN A 240 -3.87 -4.05 7.34
C ASN A 240 -4.86 -3.56 6.28
N VAL A 241 -5.13 -2.24 6.26
CA VAL A 241 -6.04 -1.61 5.29
C VAL A 241 -5.28 -0.58 4.48
N VAL A 242 -5.12 -0.81 3.18
CA VAL A 242 -4.51 0.12 2.22
C VAL A 242 -5.60 0.66 1.30
N ILE A 243 -5.77 1.98 1.25
CA ILE A 243 -6.75 2.66 0.41
C ILE A 243 -6.01 3.72 -0.43
N GLY A 244 -5.97 3.52 -1.75
CA GLY A 244 -5.37 4.47 -2.69
C GLY A 244 -3.84 4.44 -2.74
N GLY A 245 -3.23 3.26 -2.56
CA GLY A 245 -1.79 3.10 -2.69
C GLY A 245 -1.30 2.98 -4.14
N LEU A 246 0.03 2.98 -4.31
CA LEU A 246 0.70 2.55 -5.55
C LEU A 246 0.56 1.03 -5.74
N TRP A 247 1.12 0.50 -6.84
CA TRP A 247 1.01 -0.92 -7.21
C TRP A 247 1.41 -1.90 -6.10
N ASN A 248 2.42 -1.58 -5.28
CA ASN A 248 2.74 -2.39 -4.11
C ASN A 248 1.91 -1.93 -2.91
N GLY A 249 0.62 -2.30 -2.89
CA GLY A 249 -0.21 -2.10 -1.71
C GLY A 249 0.35 -2.91 -0.54
N ILE A 250 0.55 -4.21 -0.75
CA ILE A 250 1.31 -5.09 0.12
C ILE A 250 2.16 -6.01 -0.76
N LEU A 251 3.48 -6.03 -0.57
CA LEU A 251 4.42 -6.91 -1.24
C LEU A 251 5.26 -7.69 -0.23
N LEU A 252 5.24 -9.02 -0.36
CA LEU A 252 6.15 -9.94 0.33
C LEU A 252 6.93 -10.72 -0.73
N SER A 253 8.24 -10.58 -0.75
CA SER A 253 9.14 -11.26 -1.68
C SER A 253 10.23 -12.02 -0.94
N HIS A 254 10.35 -13.31 -1.28
CA HIS A 254 11.31 -14.24 -0.70
C HIS A 254 11.20 -14.37 0.82
N VAL A 255 10.04 -14.86 1.25
CA VAL A 255 9.72 -15.11 2.66
C VAL A 255 9.53 -16.60 2.90
N ASN A 256 10.13 -17.13 3.96
CA ASN A 256 9.92 -18.50 4.44
C ASN A 256 9.02 -18.46 5.69
N GLY A 257 7.83 -19.02 5.59
CA GLY A 257 6.82 -18.95 6.65
C GLY A 257 6.16 -17.58 6.72
N ALA A 258 5.24 -17.30 5.79
CA ALA A 258 4.43 -16.09 5.82
C ALA A 258 3.00 -16.38 6.28
N THR A 259 2.43 -15.53 7.12
CA THR A 259 1.00 -15.48 7.41
C THR A 259 0.45 -14.16 6.90
N VAL A 260 -0.35 -14.20 5.83
CA VAL A 260 -0.93 -13.04 5.17
C VAL A 260 -2.44 -13.13 5.29
N SER A 261 -3.07 -12.44 6.24
CA SER A 261 -4.50 -12.66 6.48
C SER A 261 -5.33 -11.44 6.85
N GLY A 262 -6.55 -11.38 6.35
CA GLY A 262 -7.51 -10.32 6.70
C GLY A 262 -7.11 -8.94 6.19
N ASN A 263 -6.14 -8.83 5.29
CA ASN A 263 -5.73 -7.55 4.75
C ASN A 263 -6.73 -7.06 3.70
N VAL A 264 -6.91 -5.74 3.63
CA VAL A 264 -7.71 -5.05 2.63
C VAL A 264 -6.80 -4.13 1.83
N VAL A 265 -6.73 -4.30 0.51
CA VAL A 265 -5.90 -3.47 -0.39
C VAL A 265 -6.76 -2.96 -1.54
N GLY A 266 -7.32 -1.77 -1.40
CA GLY A 266 -8.24 -1.17 -2.36
C GLY A 266 -7.62 -0.02 -3.14
N SER A 267 -7.76 -0.06 -4.46
CA SER A 267 -7.32 1.02 -5.36
C SER A 267 -8.41 2.09 -5.51
N LEU A 268 -8.01 3.34 -5.71
CA LEU A 268 -8.91 4.45 -6.03
C LEU A 268 -8.91 4.83 -7.52
N SER A 269 -8.04 4.22 -8.32
CA SER A 269 -7.76 4.59 -9.71
C SER A 269 -7.57 3.34 -10.57
N THR A 270 -7.90 3.46 -11.86
CA THR A 270 -7.71 2.42 -12.89
C THR A 270 -6.35 2.49 -13.57
N SER A 271 -5.54 3.52 -13.29
CA SER A 271 -4.18 3.60 -13.84
C SER A 271 -3.32 2.46 -13.31
N ALA A 272 -2.66 1.73 -14.21
CA ALA A 272 -1.82 0.58 -13.89
C ALA A 272 -0.73 0.91 -12.84
N ASN A 273 -0.28 2.17 -12.76
CA ASN A 273 0.71 2.60 -11.78
C ASN A 273 0.14 2.81 -10.36
N THR A 274 -1.19 2.85 -10.23
CA THR A 274 -1.92 3.12 -8.98
C THR A 274 -2.94 2.04 -8.64
N THR A 275 -3.03 0.99 -9.45
CA THR A 275 -3.80 -0.21 -9.10
C THR A 275 -3.02 -0.97 -8.04
N SER A 276 -3.41 -0.86 -6.78
CA SER A 276 -2.75 -1.50 -5.64
C SER A 276 -2.94 -3.02 -5.62
N TRP A 277 -1.84 -3.74 -5.43
CA TRP A 277 -1.77 -5.19 -5.36
C TRP A 277 -1.47 -5.68 -3.95
N LEU A 278 -1.95 -6.88 -3.63
CA LEU A 278 -1.42 -7.72 -2.57
C LEU A 278 -0.65 -8.87 -3.25
N THR A 279 0.67 -8.83 -3.10
CA THR A 279 1.62 -9.68 -3.79
C THR A 279 2.42 -10.53 -2.82
N VAL A 280 2.47 -11.83 -3.07
CA VAL A 280 3.42 -12.77 -2.46
C VAL A 280 4.20 -13.48 -3.57
N ILE A 281 5.51 -13.31 -3.57
CA ILE A 281 6.39 -13.84 -4.61
C ILE A 281 7.59 -14.59 -4.03
N ASN A 282 8.03 -15.66 -4.72
CA ASN A 282 9.22 -16.45 -4.39
C ASN A 282 9.27 -16.92 -2.92
N SER A 283 8.10 -17.17 -2.31
CA SER A 283 7.96 -17.41 -0.87
C SER A 283 7.53 -18.84 -0.57
N THR A 284 7.95 -19.39 0.56
CA THR A 284 7.64 -20.77 0.93
C THR A 284 6.86 -20.86 2.23
N GLY A 285 6.00 -21.87 2.37
CA GLY A 285 5.24 -22.10 3.60
C GLY A 285 4.24 -20.98 3.92
N VAL A 286 3.60 -20.42 2.91
CA VAL A 286 2.70 -19.26 3.03
C VAL A 286 1.28 -19.72 3.43
N SER A 287 0.74 -19.14 4.50
CA SER A 287 -0.69 -19.13 4.76
C SER A 287 -1.26 -17.78 4.33
N ALA A 288 -2.13 -17.75 3.32
CA ALA A 288 -2.70 -16.52 2.80
C ALA A 288 -4.24 -16.60 2.77
N ASP A 289 -4.91 -16.13 3.82
CA ASP A 289 -6.35 -16.35 4.01
C ASP A 289 -7.15 -15.06 4.24
N ASN A 290 -8.40 -15.02 3.79
CA ASN A 290 -9.36 -13.95 4.08
C ASN A 290 -8.90 -12.54 3.65
N ASN A 291 -8.01 -12.42 2.67
CA ASN A 291 -7.58 -11.12 2.17
C ASN A 291 -8.57 -10.59 1.13
N ALA A 292 -8.72 -9.28 1.05
CA ALA A 292 -9.46 -8.58 0.01
C ALA A 292 -8.52 -7.61 -0.70
N ALA A 293 -8.31 -7.74 -2.01
CA ALA A 293 -7.43 -6.81 -2.73
C ALA A 293 -7.95 -6.51 -4.14
N THR A 294 -7.68 -5.31 -4.68
CA THR A 294 -7.97 -5.00 -6.09
C THR A 294 -7.21 -5.93 -7.03
N THR A 295 -6.04 -6.39 -6.63
CA THR A 295 -5.31 -7.45 -7.34
C THR A 295 -4.60 -8.35 -6.34
N LEU A 296 -4.68 -9.66 -6.55
CA LEU A 296 -3.94 -10.68 -5.80
C LEU A 296 -2.90 -11.30 -6.73
N GLN A 297 -1.62 -11.25 -6.35
CA GLN A 297 -0.53 -11.81 -7.13
C GLN A 297 0.23 -12.85 -6.29
N MET A 298 0.05 -14.12 -6.60
CA MET A 298 0.60 -15.24 -5.84
C MET A 298 1.51 -16.07 -6.76
N THR A 299 2.76 -15.65 -6.92
CA THR A 299 3.67 -16.20 -7.95
C THR A 299 4.85 -16.93 -7.33
N ASN A 300 5.31 -18.02 -7.95
CA ASN A 300 6.49 -18.79 -7.54
C ASN A 300 6.54 -19.10 -6.02
N SER A 301 5.40 -19.37 -5.40
CA SER A 301 5.29 -19.54 -3.95
C SER A 301 4.61 -20.85 -3.57
N THR A 302 4.95 -21.41 -2.40
CA THR A 302 4.30 -22.61 -1.84
C THR A 302 3.37 -22.23 -0.70
N PHE A 303 2.14 -22.75 -0.73
CA PHE A 303 1.08 -22.39 0.21
C PHE A 303 0.71 -23.56 1.12
N THR A 304 0.62 -23.28 2.42
CA THR A 304 0.00 -24.17 3.42
C THR A 304 -1.50 -23.90 3.53
N SER A 305 -1.96 -22.68 3.21
CA SER A 305 -3.37 -22.31 3.10
C SER A 305 -3.56 -21.15 2.11
N TYR A 306 -4.67 -21.19 1.36
CA TYR A 306 -5.12 -20.10 0.49
C TYR A 306 -6.65 -20.07 0.41
N GLN A 307 -7.30 -19.53 1.44
CA GLN A 307 -8.76 -19.60 1.62
C GLN A 307 -9.43 -18.23 1.68
N ASN A 308 -10.65 -18.13 1.16
CA ASN A 308 -11.53 -16.97 1.30
C ASN A 308 -10.91 -15.61 0.86
N ASN A 309 -9.90 -15.64 -0.01
CA ASN A 309 -9.36 -14.42 -0.59
C ASN A 309 -10.33 -13.88 -1.65
N LYS A 310 -10.46 -12.56 -1.72
CA LYS A 310 -11.41 -11.86 -2.57
C LYS A 310 -10.68 -10.82 -3.42
N VAL A 311 -10.98 -10.82 -4.70
CA VAL A 311 -10.72 -9.64 -5.52
C VAL A 311 -11.86 -8.65 -5.28
N ILE A 312 -11.52 -7.39 -5.01
CA ILE A 312 -12.50 -6.31 -4.80
C ILE A 312 -12.40 -5.30 -5.95
N PRO A 313 -13.51 -4.66 -6.34
CA PRO A 313 -13.50 -3.67 -7.41
C PRO A 313 -12.63 -2.45 -7.03
N ILE A 314 -12.22 -1.71 -8.05
CA ILE A 314 -11.63 -0.38 -7.86
C ILE A 314 -12.70 0.55 -7.28
N SER A 315 -12.34 1.34 -6.27
CA SER A 315 -13.25 2.24 -5.56
C SER A 315 -13.27 3.61 -6.24
N GLY A 316 -14.19 3.81 -7.19
CA GLY A 316 -14.36 5.09 -7.91
C GLY A 316 -14.97 6.23 -7.09
N ASP A 317 -15.40 5.96 -5.86
CA ASP A 317 -16.05 6.90 -4.93
C ASP A 317 -15.08 7.53 -3.92
N GLY A 318 -13.78 7.55 -4.23
CA GLY A 318 -12.73 8.05 -3.34
C GLY A 318 -12.43 7.15 -2.14
N GLY A 319 -12.98 5.93 -2.09
CA GLY A 319 -12.75 4.95 -1.02
C GLY A 319 -13.90 4.83 -0.03
N GLN A 320 -15.01 5.54 -0.23
CA GLN A 320 -16.15 5.54 0.70
C GLN A 320 -16.76 4.15 0.88
N SER A 321 -16.93 3.40 -0.20
CA SER A 321 -17.43 2.02 -0.17
C SER A 321 -16.50 1.10 0.62
N LEU A 322 -15.18 1.24 0.47
CA LEU A 322 -14.19 0.49 1.25
C LEU A 322 -14.29 0.83 2.74
N VAL A 323 -14.40 2.11 3.08
CA VAL A 323 -14.58 2.54 4.48
C VAL A 323 -15.87 1.97 5.07
N SER A 324 -16.97 1.99 4.32
CA SER A 324 -18.25 1.45 4.76
C SER A 324 -18.16 -0.07 4.99
N GLN A 325 -17.64 -0.79 3.99
CA GLN A 325 -17.53 -2.25 3.99
C GLN A 325 -16.61 -2.78 5.10
N TYR A 326 -15.51 -2.08 5.39
CA TYR A 326 -14.50 -2.50 6.36
C TYR A 326 -14.48 -1.64 7.64
N SER A 327 -15.59 -0.94 7.93
CA SER A 327 -15.72 -0.02 9.08
C SER A 327 -15.42 -0.68 10.43
N THR A 328 -15.77 -1.95 10.63
CA THR A 328 -15.44 -2.69 11.86
C THR A 328 -13.93 -2.86 12.04
N LEU A 329 -13.22 -3.20 10.97
CA LEU A 329 -11.75 -3.37 10.97
C LEU A 329 -11.07 -2.01 11.21
N LEU A 330 -11.48 -0.98 10.45
CA LEU A 330 -10.99 0.40 10.66
C LEU A 330 -11.28 0.91 12.09
N GLY A 331 -12.39 0.49 12.69
CA GLY A 331 -12.77 0.85 14.05
C GLY A 331 -11.91 0.22 15.14
N SER A 332 -11.26 -0.92 14.89
CA SER A 332 -10.27 -1.49 15.81
C SER A 332 -8.88 -0.91 15.61
N ASP A 333 -8.55 -0.55 14.37
CA ASP A 333 -7.16 -0.42 13.93
C ASP A 333 -6.62 1.01 13.93
N LEU A 334 -7.50 2.00 13.80
CA LEU A 334 -7.10 3.41 13.85
C LEU A 334 -6.61 3.83 15.26
N PRO A 335 -5.55 4.65 15.34
CA PRO A 335 -5.10 5.24 16.60
C PRO A 335 -6.07 6.35 17.02
N LYS A 336 -7.07 5.99 17.82
CA LYS A 336 -8.22 6.85 18.19
C LYS A 336 -7.87 8.17 18.89
N SER A 337 -6.65 8.29 19.42
CA SER A 337 -6.12 9.55 19.96
C SER A 337 -5.88 10.60 18.87
N TYR A 338 -5.62 10.18 17.63
CA TYR A 338 -5.36 11.05 16.49
C TYR A 338 -6.57 11.13 15.56
N ILE A 339 -7.19 9.98 15.26
CA ILE A 339 -8.33 9.93 14.36
C ILE A 339 -9.33 8.86 14.78
N THR A 340 -10.58 9.29 14.96
CA THR A 340 -11.71 8.38 15.17
C THR A 340 -12.22 7.84 13.84
N THR A 341 -12.95 6.73 13.87
CA THR A 341 -13.56 6.15 12.66
C THR A 341 -14.50 7.13 11.96
N SER A 342 -15.24 7.97 12.71
CA SER A 342 -16.11 8.99 12.14
C SER A 342 -15.33 10.13 11.49
N GLN A 343 -14.22 10.56 12.09
CA GLN A 343 -13.33 11.55 11.48
C GLN A 343 -12.68 10.99 10.22
N PHE A 344 -12.24 9.73 10.23
CA PHE A 344 -11.69 9.07 9.05
C PHE A 344 -12.74 8.96 7.94
N ALA A 345 -13.97 8.53 8.25
CA ALA A 345 -15.05 8.49 7.27
C ALA A 345 -15.36 9.87 6.68
N SER A 346 -15.32 10.93 7.49
CA SER A 346 -15.51 12.32 7.03
C SER A 346 -14.37 12.75 6.11
N LEU A 347 -13.11 12.45 6.48
CA LEU A 347 -11.93 12.72 5.66
C LEU A 347 -12.06 12.05 4.28
N VAL A 348 -12.47 10.78 4.23
CA VAL A 348 -12.65 10.07 2.95
C VAL A 348 -13.78 10.68 2.11
N ALA A 349 -14.89 11.10 2.74
CA ALA A 349 -15.98 11.77 2.03
C ALA A 349 -15.56 13.13 1.45
N ASP A 350 -14.78 13.91 2.19
CA ASP A 350 -14.27 15.21 1.74
C ASP A 350 -13.32 15.04 0.54
N GLN A 351 -12.42 14.05 0.58
CA GLN A 351 -11.51 13.77 -0.55
C GLN A 351 -12.26 13.27 -1.79
N ALA A 352 -13.26 12.42 -1.63
CA ALA A 352 -14.10 11.98 -2.74
C ALA A 352 -14.81 13.15 -3.46
N ALA A 353 -15.17 14.21 -2.72
CA ALA A 353 -15.75 15.42 -3.28
C ALA A 353 -14.71 16.29 -4.01
N LEU A 354 -13.45 16.33 -3.53
CA LEU A 354 -12.36 17.13 -4.11
C LEU A 354 -11.79 16.52 -5.40
N HIS A 355 -11.63 15.20 -5.46
CA HIS A 355 -11.09 14.50 -6.62
C HIS A 355 -12.11 14.27 -7.74
N GLY A 356 -13.38 14.66 -7.51
CA GLY A 356 -14.51 14.29 -8.34
C GLY A 356 -14.80 12.81 -8.17
N THR A 357 -16.05 12.45 -7.84
CA THR A 357 -16.47 11.05 -7.96
C THR A 357 -16.14 10.60 -9.37
N ALA A 358 -15.33 9.55 -9.54
CA ALA A 358 -15.34 8.84 -10.80
C ALA A 358 -16.77 8.31 -10.93
N SER A 359 -17.60 9.05 -11.66
CA SER A 359 -18.92 8.62 -12.11
C SER A 359 -18.70 7.51 -13.14
N GLY A 360 -18.25 6.36 -12.67
CA GLY A 360 -18.30 5.09 -13.39
C GLY A 360 -19.40 4.27 -12.75
N THR A 361 -20.48 4.08 -13.48
CA THR A 361 -21.69 3.38 -13.06
C THR A 361 -21.40 2.00 -12.46
N ASN A 362 -22.02 1.76 -11.30
CA ASN A 362 -22.33 0.49 -10.65
C ASN A 362 -22.06 -0.78 -11.50
N THR A 363 -20.96 -1.49 -11.24
CA THR A 363 -20.68 -2.82 -11.83
C THR A 363 -20.83 -3.90 -10.76
N THR A 364 -21.91 -4.68 -10.88
CA THR A 364 -22.12 -5.90 -10.10
C THR A 364 -21.30 -7.05 -10.70
N TYR A 365 -20.27 -7.52 -10.00
CA TYR A 365 -19.51 -8.72 -10.39
C TYR A 365 -20.12 -9.98 -9.75
N ALA A 366 -20.52 -10.96 -10.57
CA ALA A 366 -21.00 -12.27 -10.12
C ALA A 366 -19.85 -13.30 -10.09
N THR A 367 -19.91 -14.25 -9.16
CA THR A 367 -18.81 -15.18 -8.80
C THR A 367 -18.97 -16.59 -9.41
N THR A 368 -19.60 -16.73 -10.57
CA THR A 368 -19.94 -17.99 -11.25
C THR A 368 -19.70 -17.87 -12.76
N PRO A 369 -19.67 -18.96 -13.56
CA PRO A 369 -19.57 -18.86 -15.03
C PRO A 369 -20.57 -17.84 -15.54
N THR A 370 -20.05 -16.77 -16.13
CA THR A 370 -20.85 -15.61 -16.51
C THR A 370 -20.84 -15.46 -18.02
N LEU A 371 -22.05 -15.39 -18.57
CA LEU A 371 -22.27 -14.67 -19.82
C LEU A 371 -22.10 -13.18 -19.49
N ALA A 372 -20.98 -12.59 -19.91
CA ALA A 372 -20.77 -11.15 -19.85
C ALA A 372 -21.31 -10.55 -21.15
N THR A 373 -22.52 -10.00 -21.11
CA THR A 373 -23.09 -9.27 -22.24
C THR A 373 -22.62 -7.82 -22.20
N SER A 374 -22.16 -7.28 -23.33
CA SER A 374 -21.91 -5.85 -23.44
C SER A 374 -23.19 -5.06 -23.16
N THR A 375 -23.04 -3.88 -22.57
CA THR A 375 -24.15 -2.95 -22.34
C THR A 375 -24.36 -1.96 -23.50
N GLY A 376 -23.50 -2.03 -24.52
CA GLY A 376 -23.46 -1.10 -25.65
C GLY A 376 -23.06 0.32 -25.28
N ALA A 377 -22.43 0.51 -24.12
CA ALA A 377 -21.78 1.76 -23.76
C ALA A 377 -20.54 1.97 -24.64
N ALA A 378 -20.31 3.20 -25.10
CA ALA A 378 -19.11 3.49 -25.89
C ALA A 378 -17.84 3.31 -25.06
N HIS A 379 -16.88 2.54 -25.59
CA HIS A 379 -15.60 2.23 -24.95
C HIS A 379 -15.79 1.51 -23.60
N GLU A 380 -16.67 0.51 -23.60
CA GLU A 380 -16.96 -0.29 -22.43
C GLU A 380 -15.73 -1.11 -22.02
N THR A 381 -15.47 -1.23 -20.72
CA THR A 381 -14.51 -2.21 -20.19
C THR A 381 -15.26 -3.37 -19.55
N ILE A 382 -15.15 -4.56 -20.14
CA ILE A 382 -15.81 -5.79 -19.73
C ILE A 382 -14.76 -6.70 -19.09
N PHE A 383 -15.02 -7.21 -17.89
CA PHE A 383 -14.06 -8.07 -17.18
C PHE A 383 -14.52 -9.52 -17.18
N GLY A 384 -13.58 -10.42 -17.48
CA GLY A 384 -13.71 -11.85 -17.23
C GLY A 384 -13.58 -12.19 -15.75
N THR A 385 -14.03 -13.39 -15.41
CA THR A 385 -13.89 -14.03 -14.11
C THR A 385 -12.71 -15.01 -14.12
N TRP A 386 -12.57 -15.79 -13.05
CA TRP A 386 -11.55 -16.85 -12.95
C TRP A 386 -12.07 -18.22 -13.43
N SER A 387 -13.23 -18.24 -14.08
CA SER A 387 -13.86 -19.43 -14.67
C SER A 387 -14.00 -19.27 -16.19
N LYS A 388 -14.47 -20.29 -16.91
CA LYS A 388 -14.79 -20.16 -18.34
C LYS A 388 -15.87 -19.09 -18.53
N ASP A 389 -15.54 -18.04 -19.28
CA ASP A 389 -16.44 -16.93 -19.59
C ASP A 389 -16.91 -16.93 -21.05
N THR A 390 -18.02 -16.24 -21.31
CA THR A 390 -18.45 -15.92 -22.67
C THR A 390 -18.78 -14.44 -22.74
N PHE A 391 -18.04 -13.71 -23.57
CA PHE A 391 -18.20 -12.28 -23.82
C PHE A 391 -19.06 -12.09 -25.05
N ALA A 392 -20.34 -11.80 -24.85
CA ALA A 392 -21.31 -11.72 -25.94
C ALA A 392 -21.59 -10.27 -26.34
N PHE A 393 -21.59 -10.02 -27.65
CA PHE A 393 -21.91 -8.73 -28.24
C PHE A 393 -23.10 -8.85 -29.19
N HIS A 394 -23.95 -7.83 -29.19
CA HIS A 394 -24.92 -7.55 -30.24
C HIS A 394 -24.39 -6.46 -31.17
N ALA A 395 -24.99 -6.35 -32.37
CA ALA A 395 -24.60 -5.32 -33.33
C ALA A 395 -24.73 -3.89 -32.77
N SER A 396 -25.67 -3.65 -31.85
CA SER A 396 -25.82 -2.36 -31.17
C SER A 396 -24.67 -2.01 -30.24
N ASP A 397 -23.89 -3.00 -29.83
CA ASP A 397 -22.90 -2.87 -28.78
C ASP A 397 -21.54 -2.44 -29.34
N LEU A 398 -21.30 -2.78 -30.61
CA LEU A 398 -20.05 -2.60 -31.32
C LEU A 398 -19.89 -1.17 -31.85
N THR A 399 -19.70 -0.23 -30.93
CA THR A 399 -19.62 1.20 -31.26
C THR A 399 -18.19 1.69 -31.54
N GLY A 400 -17.18 0.93 -31.09
CA GLY A 400 -15.78 1.26 -31.31
C GLY A 400 -15.28 0.84 -32.69
N THR A 401 -14.93 1.77 -33.58
CA THR A 401 -14.56 1.45 -34.99
C THR A 401 -13.05 1.47 -35.26
N SER A 402 -12.22 1.59 -34.23
CA SER A 402 -10.76 1.69 -34.39
C SER A 402 -10.01 1.18 -33.16
N MET A 403 -8.72 0.88 -33.32
CA MET A 403 -7.81 0.53 -32.21
C MET A 403 -7.63 1.65 -31.17
N SER A 404 -8.02 2.89 -31.47
CA SER A 404 -7.95 4.01 -30.52
C SER A 404 -9.23 4.20 -29.70
N THR A 405 -10.29 3.49 -30.09
CA THR A 405 -11.64 3.62 -29.55
C THR A 405 -12.31 2.25 -29.31
N PRO A 406 -11.60 1.16 -28.93
CA PRO A 406 -12.22 -0.16 -28.82
C PRO A 406 -13.07 -0.27 -27.55
N ASP A 407 -13.93 -1.28 -27.52
CA ASP A 407 -14.36 -1.87 -26.24
C ASP A 407 -13.25 -2.79 -25.72
N VAL A 408 -13.04 -2.84 -24.41
CA VAL A 408 -11.90 -3.52 -23.78
C VAL A 408 -12.37 -4.69 -22.95
N ILE A 409 -11.90 -5.89 -23.28
CA ILE A 409 -12.06 -7.10 -22.47
C ILE A 409 -10.80 -7.34 -21.66
N VAL A 410 -10.96 -7.42 -20.33
CA VAL A 410 -9.88 -7.72 -19.39
C VAL A 410 -10.07 -9.14 -18.85
N GLY A 411 -9.02 -9.96 -18.89
CA GLY A 411 -9.03 -11.29 -18.27
C GLY A 411 -9.43 -12.44 -19.21
N PHE A 412 -9.56 -12.21 -20.51
CA PHE A 412 -9.78 -13.25 -21.51
C PHE A 412 -8.65 -14.29 -21.52
N SER A 413 -9.01 -15.58 -21.51
CA SER A 413 -8.07 -16.69 -21.40
C SER A 413 -8.50 -17.91 -22.21
N HIS A 414 -7.77 -18.14 -23.30
CA HIS A 414 -7.85 -19.39 -24.07
C HIS A 414 -7.69 -20.62 -23.18
N SER A 415 -6.76 -20.59 -22.22
CA SER A 415 -6.49 -21.71 -21.33
C SER A 415 -7.62 -22.04 -20.36
N GLN A 416 -8.46 -21.06 -20.02
CA GLN A 416 -9.66 -21.25 -19.19
C GLN A 416 -10.87 -21.67 -20.05
N GLY A 417 -10.76 -21.53 -21.37
CA GLY A 417 -11.79 -21.90 -22.35
C GLY A 417 -12.77 -20.78 -22.65
N ASP A 418 -12.35 -19.53 -22.50
CA ASP A 418 -13.19 -18.36 -22.73
C ASP A 418 -13.58 -18.21 -24.20
N HIS A 419 -14.75 -17.62 -24.42
CA HIS A 419 -15.25 -17.34 -25.76
C HIS A 419 -15.60 -15.87 -25.95
N LEU A 420 -15.23 -15.33 -27.11
CA LEU A 420 -15.81 -14.11 -27.65
C LEU A 420 -16.97 -14.53 -28.57
N ASP A 421 -18.19 -14.20 -28.18
CA ASP A 421 -19.41 -14.57 -28.87
C ASP A 421 -19.95 -13.39 -29.68
N LEU A 422 -19.83 -13.53 -30.99
CA LEU A 422 -20.30 -12.59 -32.00
C LEU A 422 -21.46 -13.19 -32.81
N SER A 423 -22.01 -14.34 -32.41
CA SER A 423 -23.06 -15.04 -33.16
C SER A 423 -24.38 -14.26 -33.25
N ALA A 424 -24.55 -13.23 -32.42
CA ALA A 424 -25.68 -12.31 -32.44
C ALA A 424 -25.43 -11.03 -33.27
N VAL A 425 -24.31 -10.96 -33.99
CA VAL A 425 -23.94 -9.87 -34.89
C VAL A 425 -24.02 -10.39 -36.31
N ASP A 426 -24.84 -9.74 -37.12
CA ASP A 426 -24.92 -10.06 -38.55
C ASP A 426 -23.65 -9.57 -39.25
N ALA A 427 -22.86 -10.52 -39.75
CA ALA A 427 -21.58 -10.24 -40.38
C ALA A 427 -21.72 -9.49 -41.71
N ILE A 428 -22.88 -9.52 -42.38
CA ILE A 428 -23.07 -8.85 -43.67
C ILE A 428 -24.18 -7.80 -43.55
N SER A 429 -23.77 -6.55 -43.37
CA SER A 429 -24.72 -5.45 -43.20
C SER A 429 -25.70 -5.32 -44.38
N GLY A 430 -26.98 -5.09 -44.05
CA GLY A 430 -28.03 -4.83 -45.04
C GLY A 430 -28.70 -6.07 -45.63
N THR A 431 -28.41 -7.27 -45.12
CA THR A 431 -29.18 -8.48 -45.41
C THR A 431 -30.33 -8.62 -44.40
N SER A 432 -31.23 -9.59 -44.65
CA SER A 432 -32.34 -9.92 -43.74
C SER A 432 -32.06 -11.17 -42.91
N THR A 433 -30.87 -11.72 -43.03
CA THR A 433 -30.40 -12.94 -42.37
C THR A 433 -29.34 -12.55 -41.33
N ASN A 434 -28.97 -13.48 -40.45
CA ASN A 434 -27.87 -13.27 -39.52
C ASN A 434 -26.70 -14.14 -40.01
N GLU A 435 -25.80 -13.53 -40.76
CA GLU A 435 -24.68 -14.23 -41.37
C GLU A 435 -23.54 -14.37 -40.36
N ALA A 436 -22.93 -15.55 -40.30
CA ALA A 436 -21.75 -15.79 -39.48
C ALA A 436 -20.50 -15.16 -40.11
N PHE A 437 -19.57 -14.67 -39.28
CA PHE A 437 -18.31 -14.13 -39.77
C PHE A 437 -17.40 -15.20 -40.39
N SER A 438 -16.67 -14.79 -41.42
CA SER A 438 -15.52 -15.52 -41.95
C SER A 438 -14.25 -15.08 -41.23
N TYR A 439 -13.81 -15.88 -40.25
CA TYR A 439 -12.56 -15.61 -39.52
C TYR A 439 -11.33 -15.90 -40.38
N ILE A 440 -10.58 -14.85 -40.72
CA ILE A 440 -9.37 -14.90 -41.57
C ILE A 440 -8.06 -14.86 -40.76
N GLY A 441 -8.14 -14.96 -39.43
CA GLY A 441 -6.97 -14.96 -38.55
C GLY A 441 -6.29 -13.59 -38.51
N THR A 442 -5.00 -13.55 -38.84
CA THR A 442 -4.20 -12.30 -38.87
C THR A 442 -4.04 -11.71 -40.27
N ALA A 443 -4.75 -12.25 -41.27
CA ALA A 443 -4.76 -11.69 -42.62
C ALA A 443 -5.43 -10.29 -42.62
N ALA A 444 -5.03 -9.44 -43.56
CA ALA A 444 -5.72 -8.17 -43.80
C ALA A 444 -7.07 -8.42 -44.49
N PHE A 445 -8.05 -7.52 -44.27
CA PHE A 445 -9.32 -7.55 -45.00
C PHE A 445 -9.06 -7.52 -46.51
N THR A 446 -9.92 -8.23 -47.24
CA THR A 446 -9.82 -8.44 -48.69
C THR A 446 -10.95 -7.76 -49.46
N HIS A 447 -11.65 -6.82 -48.80
CA HIS A 447 -12.83 -6.11 -49.32
C HIS A 447 -14.02 -7.04 -49.59
N HIS A 448 -14.28 -7.97 -48.65
CA HIS A 448 -15.47 -8.82 -48.63
C HIS A 448 -16.21 -8.62 -47.32
N ALA A 449 -17.52 -8.33 -47.40
CA ALA A 449 -18.34 -8.20 -46.21
C ALA A 449 -18.38 -9.51 -45.42
N GLY A 450 -18.36 -9.40 -44.10
CA GLY A 450 -18.39 -10.50 -43.15
C GLY A 450 -17.02 -11.07 -42.78
N GLU A 451 -15.92 -10.41 -43.13
CA GLU A 451 -14.60 -10.82 -42.67
C GLU A 451 -14.35 -10.40 -41.21
N LEU A 452 -13.76 -11.31 -40.43
CA LEU A 452 -13.32 -11.05 -39.06
C LEU A 452 -11.83 -11.40 -38.94
N HIS A 453 -11.05 -10.51 -38.34
CA HIS A 453 -9.63 -10.73 -38.14
C HIS A 453 -9.16 -10.23 -36.77
N TYR A 454 -7.91 -10.51 -36.42
CA TYR A 454 -7.28 -9.89 -35.25
C TYR A 454 -5.84 -9.48 -35.51
N GLN A 455 -5.37 -8.48 -34.76
CA GLN A 455 -3.99 -8.01 -34.76
C GLN A 455 -3.46 -7.91 -33.33
N VAL A 456 -2.17 -8.19 -33.13
CA VAL A 456 -1.53 -8.05 -31.82
C VAL A 456 -0.72 -6.77 -31.77
N VAL A 457 -1.10 -5.85 -30.87
CA VAL A 457 -0.41 -4.57 -30.66
C VAL A 457 -0.15 -4.40 -29.17
N ASN A 458 1.09 -4.07 -28.79
CA ASN A 458 1.51 -3.86 -27.40
C ASN A 458 1.18 -5.01 -26.42
N GLY A 459 1.02 -6.23 -26.93
CA GLY A 459 0.72 -7.41 -26.11
C GLY A 459 -0.78 -7.72 -25.93
N SER A 460 -1.67 -6.91 -26.49
CA SER A 460 -3.12 -7.15 -26.57
C SER A 460 -3.54 -7.57 -27.98
N SER A 461 -4.64 -8.30 -28.10
CA SER A 461 -5.26 -8.66 -29.39
C SER A 461 -6.42 -7.72 -29.69
N TYR A 462 -6.42 -7.10 -30.86
CA TYR A 462 -7.51 -6.27 -31.35
C TYR A 462 -8.29 -7.07 -32.39
N VAL A 463 -9.51 -7.48 -32.06
CA VAL A 463 -10.42 -8.21 -32.94
C VAL A 463 -11.29 -7.20 -33.69
N SER A 464 -11.36 -7.29 -35.01
CA SER A 464 -12.10 -6.34 -35.85
C SER A 464 -12.87 -7.06 -36.95
N GLY A 465 -14.04 -6.54 -37.31
CA GLY A 465 -14.85 -7.04 -38.42
C GLY A 465 -15.15 -5.98 -39.47
N ASP A 466 -15.22 -6.40 -40.74
CA ASP A 466 -15.66 -5.62 -41.91
C ASP A 466 -17.05 -6.13 -42.32
N LEU A 467 -18.09 -5.40 -41.93
CA LEU A 467 -19.49 -5.74 -42.15
C LEU A 467 -20.01 -5.30 -43.52
N ASN A 468 -19.35 -4.34 -44.16
CA ASN A 468 -19.83 -3.69 -45.37
C ASN A 468 -18.99 -4.02 -46.63
N GLY A 469 -17.81 -4.61 -46.45
CA GLY A 469 -16.89 -5.05 -47.50
C GLY A 469 -15.98 -3.96 -48.06
N ASP A 470 -15.83 -2.82 -47.39
CA ASP A 470 -14.96 -1.73 -47.83
C ASP A 470 -13.48 -1.92 -47.43
N GLY A 471 -13.16 -2.98 -46.67
CA GLY A 471 -11.82 -3.28 -46.18
C GLY A 471 -11.40 -2.44 -44.98
N VAL A 472 -12.33 -1.74 -44.33
CA VAL A 472 -12.14 -0.99 -43.09
C VAL A 472 -12.88 -1.68 -41.96
N ALA A 473 -12.34 -1.62 -40.75
CA ALA A 473 -13.01 -2.16 -39.58
C ALA A 473 -14.28 -1.35 -39.26
N ASP A 474 -15.43 -2.01 -39.27
CA ASP A 474 -16.70 -1.45 -38.79
C ASP A 474 -16.80 -1.55 -37.26
N PHE A 475 -16.03 -2.44 -36.62
CA PHE A 475 -15.86 -2.47 -35.17
C PHE A 475 -14.48 -2.99 -34.73
N THR A 476 -14.10 -2.76 -33.48
CA THR A 476 -12.86 -3.22 -32.85
C THR A 476 -13.06 -3.48 -31.36
N ILE A 477 -12.63 -4.66 -30.91
CA ILE A 477 -12.62 -5.09 -29.50
C ILE A 477 -11.18 -5.40 -29.11
N GLU A 478 -10.70 -4.84 -28.00
CA GLU A 478 -9.40 -5.18 -27.42
C GLU A 478 -9.55 -6.32 -26.41
N LEU A 479 -8.79 -7.39 -26.58
CA LEU A 479 -8.56 -8.42 -25.57
C LEU A 479 -7.22 -8.11 -24.88
N LEU A 480 -7.31 -7.48 -23.70
CA LEU A 480 -6.15 -6.96 -22.98
C LEU A 480 -5.21 -8.10 -22.57
N ASN A 481 -3.92 -7.96 -22.89
CA ASN A 481 -2.86 -8.95 -22.60
C ASN A 481 -3.03 -10.33 -23.28
N VAL A 482 -3.93 -10.46 -24.26
CA VAL A 482 -4.05 -11.68 -25.06
C VAL A 482 -3.13 -11.58 -26.27
N LYS A 483 -2.16 -12.50 -26.37
CA LYS A 483 -1.10 -12.47 -27.41
C LYS A 483 -1.39 -13.36 -28.62
N SER A 484 -2.44 -14.18 -28.55
CA SER A 484 -2.84 -15.09 -29.62
C SER A 484 -4.30 -15.45 -29.44
N LEU A 485 -5.03 -15.53 -30.56
CA LEU A 485 -6.42 -15.95 -30.62
C LEU A 485 -6.55 -17.10 -31.62
N VAL A 486 -7.23 -18.18 -31.23
CA VAL A 486 -7.50 -19.32 -32.13
C VAL A 486 -8.98 -19.38 -32.49
N ALA A 487 -9.33 -20.09 -33.57
CA ALA A 487 -10.73 -20.19 -33.98
C ALA A 487 -11.66 -20.78 -32.89
N ALA A 488 -11.12 -21.61 -31.99
CA ALA A 488 -11.87 -22.16 -30.87
C ALA A 488 -12.25 -21.11 -29.80
N ASP A 489 -11.64 -19.93 -29.82
CA ASP A 489 -11.94 -18.81 -28.92
C ASP A 489 -13.16 -18.00 -29.38
N LEU A 490 -13.65 -18.26 -30.61
CA LEU A 490 -14.70 -17.48 -31.25
C LEU A 490 -15.98 -18.30 -31.40
N VAL A 491 -17.12 -17.69 -31.08
CA VAL A 491 -18.46 -18.19 -31.40
C VAL A 491 -19.05 -17.25 -32.45
N LEU A 492 -19.22 -17.74 -33.69
CA LEU A 492 -19.57 -16.96 -34.88
C LEU A 492 -20.85 -17.46 -35.54
#